data_AF-A0A7X0MHI7-F1
#
_entry.id   AF-A0A7X0MHI7-F1
#
_cell.length_a   1.000
_cell.length_b   1.000
_cell.length_c   1.000
_cell.angle_alpha   90.00
_cell.angle_beta   90.00
_cell.angle_gamma   90.00
#
_symmetry.space_group_name_H-M   'P 1'
#
loop_
_entity.id
_entity.type
_entity.pdbx_description
1 polymer ?
#
loop_
_entity_poly.entity_id
_entity_poly.type
_entity_poly.pdbx_seq_one_letter_code
_entity_poly.pdbx_strand_id
1 'polypeptide(L)'
;MTQDSKVIKWTPTVCRAILFCLCCAIILAASSRLMQGLPVTEWNQFTLVMIASLGALILTILFSRWEGLQLRAIGLIPGSQSISRLLIGFTVGLFLAIMQPLLVLMTGHISLVRSSEITFVTIVTNLLLYLGIACREELAFRGYPLRSLNYVIGSWKAQLIVAFIFAAEHVAGGMTWSQALLGAGLGSILFGLAALKTKGLALPIGLHAAWNFGQWSLGFKNGAGIYNAVIEKGYETRVEQVGMISYLIIMALAILAFHRLFFLKGTCFSS
;
A
#
# COMPACT_ATOMS: atom_id res chain seq x y z
N MET A 1 20.18 34.15 17.86
CA MET A 1 19.05 33.31 18.32
C MET A 1 19.27 31.89 17.84
N THR A 2 19.87 31.08 18.68
CA THR A 2 20.02 29.64 18.47
C THR A 2 18.64 29.00 18.56
N GLN A 3 18.17 28.45 17.44
CA GLN A 3 16.95 27.66 17.40
C GLN A 3 17.24 26.39 18.22
N ASP A 4 16.67 26.28 19.42
CA ASP A 4 16.71 25.06 20.22
C ASP A 4 16.13 23.92 19.36
N SER A 5 17.01 23.11 18.77
CA SER A 5 16.59 21.89 18.10
C SER A 5 16.08 20.96 19.20
N LYS A 6 14.76 20.93 19.42
CA LYS A 6 14.10 19.94 20.29
C LYS A 6 14.69 18.57 19.96
N VAL A 7 15.47 18.01 20.89
CA VAL A 7 16.05 16.68 20.74
C VAL A 7 14.89 15.70 20.69
N ILE A 8 14.59 15.20 19.49
CA ILE A 8 13.52 14.22 19.27
C ILE A 8 13.96 12.92 19.93
N LYS A 9 13.31 12.54 21.04
CA LYS A 9 13.59 11.30 21.76
C LYS A 9 12.86 10.13 21.08
N TRP A 10 13.53 8.99 20.97
CA TRP A 10 13.00 7.84 20.25
C TRP A 10 11.74 7.23 20.88
N THR A 11 11.66 7.09 22.22
CA THR A 11 10.51 6.45 22.89
C THR A 11 9.21 7.23 22.68
N PRO A 12 9.14 8.56 22.90
CA PRO A 12 7.94 9.35 22.61
C PRO A 12 7.54 9.32 21.12
N THR A 13 8.50 9.22 20.20
CA THR A 13 8.20 9.14 18.75
C THR A 13 7.58 7.79 18.38
N VAL A 14 8.11 6.68 18.92
CA VAL A 14 7.51 5.36 18.71
C VAL A 14 6.08 5.31 19.26
N CYS A 15 5.85 5.79 20.48
CA CYS A 15 4.51 5.84 21.06
C CYS A 15 3.53 6.68 20.23
N ARG A 16 3.97 7.85 19.72
CA ARG A 16 3.15 8.70 18.86
C ARG A 16 2.86 8.06 17.49
N ALA A 17 3.83 7.38 16.90
CA ALA A 17 3.63 6.64 15.65
C ALA A 17 2.59 5.51 15.83
N ILE A 18 2.66 4.77 16.94
CA ILE A 18 1.66 3.72 17.26
C ILE A 18 0.29 4.36 17.50
N LEU A 19 0.21 5.41 18.32
CA LEU A 19 -1.04 6.12 18.57
C LEU A 19 -1.67 6.66 17.28
N PHE A 20 -0.86 7.23 16.39
CA PHE A 20 -1.29 7.69 15.08
C PHE A 20 -1.95 6.57 14.28
N CYS A 21 -1.28 5.41 14.16
CA CYS A 21 -1.81 4.26 13.43
C CYS A 21 -3.12 3.76 14.05
N LEU A 22 -3.22 3.73 15.38
CA LEU A 22 -4.46 3.38 16.08
C LEU A 22 -5.60 4.36 15.77
N CYS A 23 -5.32 5.67 15.77
CA CYS A 23 -6.31 6.68 15.38
C CYS A 23 -6.75 6.50 13.91
N CYS A 24 -5.83 6.22 12.98
CA CYS A 24 -6.17 5.91 11.59
C CYS A 24 -7.03 4.65 11.44
N ALA A 25 -6.78 3.61 12.24
CA ALA A 25 -7.59 2.40 12.27
C ALA A 25 -8.99 2.67 12.84
N ILE A 26 -9.10 3.47 13.91
CA ILE A 26 -10.39 3.89 14.49
C ILE A 26 -11.20 4.70 13.46
N ILE A 27 -10.57 5.63 12.75
CA ILE A 27 -11.23 6.41 11.70
C ILE A 27 -11.74 5.49 10.58
N LEU A 28 -10.95 4.50 10.16
CA LEU A 28 -11.37 3.53 9.15
C LEU A 28 -12.57 2.71 9.63
N ALA A 29 -12.52 2.19 10.86
CA ALA A 29 -13.60 1.43 11.47
C ALA A 29 -14.89 2.27 11.61
N ALA A 30 -14.76 3.52 12.07
CA ALA A 30 -15.87 4.47 12.16
C ALA A 30 -16.47 4.78 10.78
N SER A 31 -15.62 5.01 9.77
CA SER A 31 -16.05 5.23 8.39
C SER A 31 -16.81 4.02 7.85
N SER A 32 -16.33 2.80 8.14
CA SER A 32 -17.04 1.56 7.80
C SER A 32 -18.38 1.43 8.53
N ARG A 33 -18.45 1.87 9.79
CA ARG A 33 -19.70 1.83 10.58
C ARG A 33 -20.74 2.81 10.05
N LEU A 34 -20.32 4.00 9.58
CA LEU A 34 -21.20 4.99 8.97
C LEU A 34 -21.83 4.50 7.67
N MET A 35 -21.08 3.71 6.90
CA MET A 35 -21.57 3.11 5.65
C MET A 35 -22.30 1.78 5.87
N GLN A 36 -22.42 1.31 7.12
CA GLN A 36 -23.09 0.05 7.43
C GLN A 36 -24.59 0.16 7.10
N GLY A 37 -25.09 -0.78 6.31
CA GLY A 37 -26.49 -0.81 5.86
C GLY A 37 -26.71 -0.28 4.44
N LEU A 38 -25.69 0.36 3.85
CA LEU A 38 -25.70 0.65 2.41
C LEU A 38 -25.26 -0.58 1.61
N PRO A 39 -25.74 -0.73 0.34
CA PRO A 39 -25.25 -1.77 -0.55
C PRO A 39 -23.74 -1.67 -0.75
N VAL A 40 -23.04 -2.82 -0.80
CA VAL A 40 -21.60 -2.85 -1.06
C VAL A 40 -21.37 -2.65 -2.56
N THR A 41 -21.33 -1.39 -2.96
CA THR A 41 -20.99 -0.94 -4.32
C THR A 41 -19.62 -0.27 -4.34
N GLU A 42 -19.01 -0.17 -5.52
CA GLU A 42 -17.73 0.50 -5.70
C GLU A 42 -17.79 1.96 -5.28
N TRP A 43 -18.92 2.64 -5.50
CA TRP A 43 -19.14 4.04 -5.09
C TRP A 43 -19.20 4.21 -3.58
N ASN A 44 -19.89 3.30 -2.87
CA ASN A 44 -19.98 3.36 -1.41
C ASN A 44 -18.64 3.02 -0.77
N GLN A 45 -17.91 2.04 -1.32
CA GLN A 45 -16.55 1.75 -0.90
C GLN A 45 -15.59 2.91 -1.18
N PHE A 46 -15.69 3.55 -2.34
CA PHE A 46 -14.89 4.72 -2.67
C PHE A 46 -15.16 5.87 -1.69
N THR A 47 -16.44 6.14 -1.39
CA THR A 47 -16.85 7.16 -0.43
C THR A 47 -16.27 6.89 0.97
N LEU A 48 -16.36 5.65 1.46
CA LEU A 48 -15.76 5.22 2.72
C LEU A 48 -14.26 5.54 2.75
N VAL A 49 -13.55 5.11 1.71
CA VAL A 49 -12.10 5.28 1.60
C VAL A 49 -11.71 6.77 1.52
N MET A 50 -12.52 7.61 0.86
CA MET A 50 -12.28 9.05 0.81
C MET A 50 -12.47 9.71 2.18
N ILE A 51 -13.49 9.32 2.96
CA ILE A 51 -13.67 9.80 4.34
C ILE A 51 -12.47 9.39 5.20
N ALA A 52 -12.05 8.12 5.11
CA ALA A 52 -10.91 7.61 5.86
C ALA A 52 -9.59 8.29 5.44
N SER A 53 -9.41 8.57 4.15
CA SER A 53 -8.24 9.30 3.62
C SER A 53 -8.17 10.73 4.15
N LEU A 54 -9.31 11.43 4.21
CA LEU A 54 -9.39 12.79 4.77
C LEU A 54 -9.03 12.78 6.26
N GLY A 55 -9.55 11.81 7.02
CA GLY A 55 -9.18 11.64 8.43
C GLY A 55 -7.69 11.35 8.61
N ALA A 56 -7.11 10.46 7.80
CA ALA A 56 -5.66 10.19 7.82
C ALA A 56 -4.82 11.42 7.45
N LEU A 57 -5.29 12.26 6.52
CA LEU A 57 -4.65 13.53 6.16
C LEU A 57 -4.63 14.52 7.31
N ILE A 58 -5.79 14.71 7.97
CA ILE A 58 -5.91 15.58 9.13
C ILE A 58 -4.99 15.11 10.25
N LEU A 59 -5.03 13.82 10.60
CA LEU A 59 -4.12 13.25 11.59
C LEU A 59 -2.66 13.46 11.19
N THR A 60 -2.31 13.26 9.91
CA THR A 60 -0.92 13.41 9.42
C THR A 60 -0.44 14.82 9.69
N ILE A 61 -1.26 15.83 9.41
CA ILE A 61 -0.93 17.23 9.66
C ILE A 61 -0.80 17.50 11.16
N LEU A 62 -1.75 17.03 11.98
CA LEU A 62 -1.76 17.25 13.43
C LEU A 62 -0.55 16.63 14.12
N PHE A 63 -0.25 15.36 13.87
CA PHE A 63 0.87 14.66 14.48
C PHE A 63 2.22 15.18 13.99
N SER A 64 2.31 15.55 12.72
CA SER A 64 3.52 16.18 12.18
C SER A 64 3.79 17.52 12.84
N ARG A 65 2.76 18.35 13.05
CA ARG A 65 2.89 19.61 13.80
C ARG A 65 3.23 19.38 15.27
N TRP A 66 2.61 18.38 15.91
CA TRP A 66 2.91 18.00 17.30
C TRP A 66 4.37 17.59 17.49
N GLU A 67 4.96 16.92 16.49
CA GLU A 67 6.36 16.52 16.52
C GLU A 67 7.33 17.57 15.95
N GLY A 68 6.83 18.66 15.36
CA GLY A 68 7.66 19.69 14.72
C GLY A 68 8.24 19.27 13.37
N LEU A 69 7.64 18.27 12.71
CA LEU A 69 8.05 17.81 11.38
C LEU A 69 7.43 18.69 10.29
N GLN A 70 8.25 19.05 9.30
CA GLN A 70 7.76 19.77 8.12
C GLN A 70 6.94 18.84 7.21
N LEU A 71 5.79 19.30 6.72
CA LEU A 71 4.91 18.51 5.84
C LEU A 71 5.61 18.10 4.52
N ARG A 72 6.57 18.90 4.04
CA ARG A 72 7.42 18.52 2.91
C ARG A 72 8.36 17.36 3.26
N ALA A 73 8.92 17.35 4.46
CA ALA A 73 9.88 16.35 4.91
C ALA A 73 9.24 14.97 5.14
N ILE A 74 7.93 14.92 5.37
CA ILE A 74 7.19 13.65 5.44
C ILE A 74 6.64 13.21 4.07
N GLY A 75 6.87 13.99 3.01
CA GLY A 75 6.45 13.66 1.65
C GLY A 75 4.98 13.98 1.33
N LEU A 76 4.31 14.79 2.16
CA LEU A 76 2.90 15.15 1.98
C LEU A 76 2.68 16.19 0.89
N ILE A 77 3.63 17.12 0.72
CA ILE A 77 3.55 18.17 -0.31
C ILE A 77 4.09 17.60 -1.63
N PRO A 78 3.25 17.50 -2.70
CA PRO A 78 3.72 17.06 -4.01
C PRO A 78 4.81 17.98 -4.56
N GLY A 79 5.88 17.39 -5.10
CA GLY A 79 6.88 18.07 -5.93
C GLY A 79 6.56 17.95 -7.43
N SER A 80 7.36 18.62 -8.28
CA SER A 80 7.24 18.62 -9.74
C SER A 80 7.28 17.21 -10.36
N GLN A 81 8.03 16.29 -9.75
CA GLN A 81 8.16 14.90 -10.23
C GLN A 81 7.08 13.97 -9.70
N SER A 82 6.12 14.44 -8.88
CA SER A 82 5.14 13.53 -8.23
C SER A 82 4.31 12.77 -9.25
N ILE A 83 3.84 13.43 -10.32
CA ILE A 83 3.07 12.78 -11.39
C ILE A 83 3.93 11.73 -12.10
N SER A 84 5.15 12.08 -12.48
CA SER A 84 6.09 11.13 -13.12
C SER A 84 6.36 9.91 -12.22
N ARG A 85 6.60 10.13 -10.92
CA ARG A 85 6.81 9.06 -9.94
C ARG A 85 5.57 8.19 -9.73
N LEU A 86 4.38 8.80 -9.72
CA LEU A 86 3.11 8.08 -9.67
C LEU A 86 2.97 7.16 -10.90
N LEU A 87 3.20 7.68 -12.09
CA LEU A 87 3.11 6.92 -13.34
C LEU A 87 4.14 5.81 -13.42
N ILE A 88 5.41 6.08 -13.08
CA ILE A 88 6.48 5.07 -13.01
C ILE A 88 6.10 3.98 -12.00
N GLY A 89 5.62 4.37 -10.82
CA GLY A 89 5.16 3.42 -9.80
C GLY A 89 4.01 2.58 -10.30
N PHE A 90 3.04 3.20 -10.98
CA PHE A 90 1.90 2.50 -11.54
C PHE A 90 2.32 1.49 -12.62
N THR A 91 3.18 1.89 -13.56
CA THR A 91 3.69 0.99 -14.61
C THR A 91 4.46 -0.19 -14.03
N VAL A 92 5.38 0.06 -13.09
CA VAL A 92 6.15 -1.01 -12.43
C VAL A 92 5.23 -1.90 -11.60
N GLY A 93 4.31 -1.33 -10.83
CA GLY A 93 3.36 -2.07 -10.01
C GLY A 93 2.45 -2.96 -10.85
N LEU A 94 1.95 -2.45 -11.98
CA LEU A 94 1.11 -3.21 -12.90
C LEU A 94 1.89 -4.36 -13.54
N PHE A 95 3.15 -4.12 -13.93
CA PHE A 95 4.03 -5.18 -14.41
C PHE A 95 4.18 -6.30 -13.37
N LEU A 96 4.49 -5.97 -12.11
CA LEU A 96 4.61 -6.96 -11.04
C LEU A 96 3.27 -7.69 -10.79
N ALA A 97 2.16 -6.97 -10.83
CA ALA A 97 0.81 -7.50 -10.63
C ALA A 97 0.38 -8.49 -11.72
N ILE A 98 0.88 -8.32 -12.94
CA ILE A 98 0.65 -9.23 -14.07
C ILE A 98 1.59 -10.43 -14.02
N MET A 99 2.85 -10.24 -13.62
CA MET A 99 3.82 -11.34 -13.55
C MET A 99 3.36 -12.44 -12.56
N GLN A 100 2.72 -12.07 -11.45
CA GLN A 100 2.30 -13.07 -10.45
C GLN A 100 1.25 -14.04 -11.00
N PRO A 101 0.12 -13.59 -11.59
CA PRO A 101 -0.85 -14.46 -12.24
C PRO A 101 -0.28 -15.26 -13.40
N LEU A 102 0.64 -14.69 -14.18
CA LEU A 102 1.26 -15.42 -15.30
C LEU A 102 2.00 -16.67 -14.84
N LEU A 103 2.75 -16.60 -13.74
CA LEU A 103 3.41 -17.78 -13.17
C LEU A 103 2.40 -18.85 -12.71
N VAL A 104 1.24 -18.42 -12.20
CA VAL A 104 0.16 -19.35 -11.81
C VAL A 104 -0.48 -19.97 -13.05
N LEU A 105 -0.71 -19.20 -14.12
CA LEU A 105 -1.27 -19.68 -15.38
C LEU A 105 -0.41 -20.74 -16.05
N MET A 106 0.92 -20.67 -15.90
CA MET A 106 1.85 -21.69 -16.39
C MET A 106 1.66 -23.08 -15.76
N THR A 107 0.92 -23.18 -14.65
CA THR A 107 0.58 -24.49 -14.05
C THR A 107 -0.44 -25.28 -14.84
N GLY A 108 -1.21 -24.63 -15.73
CA GLY A 108 -2.26 -25.26 -16.53
C GLY A 108 -3.57 -25.54 -15.79
N HIS A 109 -3.66 -25.26 -14.48
CA HIS A 109 -4.84 -25.56 -13.65
C HIS A 109 -5.71 -24.33 -13.35
N ILE A 110 -5.49 -23.24 -14.08
CA ILE A 110 -6.24 -21.98 -13.95
C ILE A 110 -6.47 -21.41 -15.35
N SER A 111 -7.66 -20.90 -15.59
CA SER A 111 -8.02 -20.20 -16.82
C SER A 111 -8.59 -18.82 -16.52
N LEU A 112 -8.32 -17.86 -17.41
CA LEU A 112 -8.89 -16.52 -17.34
C LEU A 112 -10.11 -16.44 -18.26
N VAL A 113 -11.28 -16.27 -17.67
CA VAL A 113 -12.53 -16.11 -18.41
C VAL A 113 -12.94 -14.65 -18.34
N ARG A 114 -13.17 -14.01 -19.50
CA ARG A 114 -13.62 -12.61 -19.54
C ARG A 114 -15.01 -12.47 -18.92
N SER A 115 -15.18 -11.49 -18.04
CA SER A 115 -16.48 -11.17 -17.44
C SER A 115 -17.41 -10.52 -18.45
N SER A 116 -18.68 -10.96 -18.50
CA SER A 116 -19.71 -10.36 -19.36
C SER A 116 -20.22 -9.01 -18.85
N GLU A 117 -20.26 -8.83 -17.53
CA GLU A 117 -20.92 -7.68 -16.87
C GLU A 117 -19.99 -6.48 -16.64
N ILE A 118 -18.70 -6.59 -16.95
CA ILE A 118 -17.74 -5.51 -16.66
C ILE A 118 -17.80 -4.44 -17.75
N THR A 119 -18.26 -3.27 -17.35
CA THR A 119 -18.32 -2.08 -18.20
C THR A 119 -17.06 -1.23 -18.07
N PHE A 120 -16.86 -0.31 -19.02
CA PHE A 120 -15.81 0.72 -18.91
C PHE A 120 -15.95 1.55 -17.62
N VAL A 121 -17.18 1.85 -17.20
CA VAL A 121 -17.46 2.56 -15.95
C VAL A 121 -16.95 1.76 -14.75
N THR A 122 -17.23 0.45 -14.69
CA THR A 122 -16.74 -0.42 -13.61
C THR A 122 -15.21 -0.43 -13.53
N ILE A 123 -14.51 -0.45 -14.67
CA ILE A 123 -13.05 -0.41 -14.73
C ILE A 123 -12.52 0.91 -14.16
N VAL A 124 -13.07 2.04 -14.59
CA VAL A 124 -12.65 3.36 -14.11
C VAL A 124 -12.95 3.54 -12.63
N THR A 125 -14.14 3.14 -12.15
CA THR A 125 -14.50 3.24 -10.74
C THR A 125 -13.60 2.35 -9.86
N ASN A 126 -13.26 1.13 -10.30
CA ASN A 126 -12.30 0.29 -9.57
C ASN A 126 -10.88 0.87 -9.57
N LEU A 127 -10.43 1.46 -10.67
CA LEU A 127 -9.14 2.16 -10.71
C LEU A 127 -9.10 3.31 -9.69
N LEU A 128 -10.16 4.13 -9.64
CA LEU A 128 -10.29 5.23 -8.67
C LEU A 128 -10.37 4.70 -7.23
N LEU A 129 -11.10 3.59 -7.01
CA LEU A 129 -11.17 2.91 -5.71
C LEU A 129 -9.80 2.46 -5.23
N TYR A 130 -9.04 1.75 -6.07
CA TYR A 130 -7.71 1.26 -5.68
C TYR A 130 -6.68 2.38 -5.54
N LEU A 131 -6.79 3.47 -6.31
CA LEU A 131 -6.03 4.69 -6.07
C LEU A 131 -6.38 5.32 -4.72
N GLY A 132 -7.67 5.40 -4.37
CA GLY A 132 -8.13 5.87 -3.07
C GLY A 132 -7.60 5.03 -1.91
N ILE A 133 -7.67 3.70 -2.03
CA ILE A 133 -7.17 2.76 -1.01
C ILE A 133 -5.67 2.96 -0.81
N ALA A 134 -4.91 2.99 -1.91
CA ALA A 134 -3.47 3.24 -1.87
C ALA A 134 -3.16 4.61 -1.23
N CYS A 135 -3.87 5.67 -1.60
CA CYS A 135 -3.71 6.99 -0.98
C CYS A 135 -3.93 6.94 0.54
N ARG A 136 -5.03 6.33 1.01
CA ARG A 136 -5.32 6.20 2.44
C ARG A 136 -4.19 5.50 3.17
N GLU A 137 -3.78 4.33 2.67
CA GLU A 137 -2.82 3.47 3.34
C GLU A 137 -1.41 4.06 3.28
N GLU A 138 -0.96 4.55 2.13
CA GLU A 138 0.36 5.18 2.04
C GLU A 138 0.45 6.44 2.91
N LEU A 139 -0.64 7.21 3.03
CA LEU A 139 -0.68 8.34 3.95
C LEU A 139 -0.60 7.90 5.41
N ALA A 140 -1.39 6.89 5.79
CA ALA A 140 -1.45 6.37 7.15
C ALA A 140 -0.14 5.70 7.60
N PHE A 141 0.61 5.08 6.70
CA PHE A 141 1.77 4.29 7.10
C PHE A 141 3.11 4.92 6.68
N ARG A 142 3.18 5.54 5.50
CA ARG A 142 4.45 6.08 4.92
C ARG A 142 4.58 7.57 5.10
N GLY A 143 3.48 8.27 5.39
CA GLY A 143 3.45 9.69 5.71
C GLY A 143 4.13 9.95 7.05
N TYR A 144 3.34 10.12 8.11
CA TYR A 144 3.89 10.44 9.42
C TYR A 144 4.70 9.28 10.06
N PRO A 145 4.18 8.05 10.22
CA PRO A 145 4.84 7.01 11.03
C PRO A 145 6.21 6.58 10.50
N LEU A 146 6.31 6.22 9.22
CA LEU A 146 7.58 5.79 8.64
C LEU A 146 8.64 6.89 8.73
N ARG A 147 8.24 8.17 8.55
CA ARG A 147 9.17 9.29 8.53
C ARG A 147 9.66 9.65 9.92
N SER A 148 8.74 9.78 10.88
CA SER A 148 9.09 10.09 12.27
C SER A 148 10.01 9.01 12.84
N LEU A 149 9.67 7.73 12.65
CA LEU A 149 10.50 6.60 13.05
C LEU A 149 11.86 6.59 12.34
N ASN A 150 11.88 6.83 11.03
CA ASN A 150 13.13 6.86 10.27
C ASN A 150 14.12 7.91 10.81
N TYR A 151 13.64 9.06 11.29
CA TYR A 151 14.50 10.10 11.87
C TYR A 151 15.13 9.71 13.21
N VAL A 152 14.49 8.85 14.00
CA VAL A 152 14.95 8.52 15.36
C VAL A 152 15.62 7.16 15.51
N ILE A 153 15.24 6.18 14.69
CA ILE A 153 15.73 4.79 14.81
C ILE A 153 16.26 4.20 13.49
N GLY A 154 16.28 5.00 12.42
CA GLY A 154 16.80 4.61 11.10
C GLY A 154 15.81 3.81 10.24
N SER A 155 16.13 3.73 8.95
CA SER A 155 15.20 3.28 7.91
C SER A 155 14.73 1.83 8.08
N TRP A 156 15.64 0.91 8.40
CA TRP A 156 15.29 -0.52 8.46
C TRP A 156 14.39 -0.84 9.66
N LYS A 157 14.72 -0.31 10.84
CA LYS A 157 13.89 -0.50 12.04
C LYS A 157 12.52 0.16 11.88
N ALA A 158 12.48 1.38 11.34
CA ALA A 158 11.23 2.08 11.03
C ALA A 158 10.35 1.26 10.07
N GLN A 159 10.96 0.74 8.99
CA GLN A 159 10.24 -0.04 7.99
C GLN A 159 9.67 -1.34 8.55
N LEU A 160 10.43 -2.07 9.39
CA LEU A 160 9.96 -3.30 10.01
C LEU A 160 8.79 -3.06 10.97
N ILE A 161 8.86 -1.99 11.77
CA ILE A 161 7.76 -1.59 12.67
C ILE A 161 6.50 -1.25 11.85
N VAL A 162 6.62 -0.41 10.82
CA VAL A 162 5.49 -0.03 9.96
C VAL A 162 4.92 -1.24 9.23
N ALA A 163 5.76 -2.15 8.72
CA ALA A 163 5.31 -3.37 8.06
C ALA A 163 4.52 -4.29 9.00
N PHE A 164 4.97 -4.41 10.26
CA PHE A 164 4.25 -5.19 11.26
C PHE A 164 2.90 -4.56 11.63
N ILE A 165 2.84 -3.24 11.86
CA ILE A 165 1.58 -2.55 12.15
C ILE A 165 0.61 -2.65 10.97
N PHE A 166 1.11 -2.52 9.73
CA PHE A 166 0.33 -2.69 8.51
C PHE A 166 -0.29 -4.09 8.41
N ALA A 167 0.51 -5.13 8.66
CA ALA A 167 0.02 -6.51 8.71
C ALA A 167 -1.01 -6.72 9.83
N ALA A 168 -0.78 -6.13 11.02
CA ALA A 168 -1.74 -6.22 12.12
C ALA A 168 -3.09 -5.56 11.80
N GLU A 169 -3.12 -4.43 11.08
CA GLU A 169 -4.37 -3.81 10.60
C GLU A 169 -5.11 -4.76 9.64
N HIS A 170 -4.39 -5.49 8.78
CA HIS A 170 -4.98 -6.48 7.87
C HIS A 170 -5.54 -7.70 8.61
N VAL A 171 -4.88 -8.14 9.69
CA VAL A 171 -5.42 -9.20 10.57
C VAL A 171 -6.70 -8.73 11.24
N ALA A 172 -6.74 -7.50 11.75
CA ALA A 172 -7.96 -6.91 12.29
C ALA A 172 -9.09 -6.79 11.22
N GLY A 173 -8.71 -6.66 9.95
CA GLY A 173 -9.61 -6.72 8.79
C GLY A 173 -10.03 -8.12 8.34
N GLY A 174 -9.57 -9.19 9.01
CA GLY A 174 -9.98 -10.57 8.77
C GLY A 174 -8.96 -11.46 8.06
N MET A 175 -7.75 -10.99 7.76
CA MET A 175 -6.69 -11.86 7.24
C MET A 175 -6.10 -12.76 8.33
N THR A 176 -5.64 -13.94 7.93
CA THR A 176 -4.76 -14.75 8.81
C THR A 176 -3.41 -14.06 8.98
N TRP A 177 -2.69 -14.35 10.08
CA TRP A 177 -1.35 -13.81 10.30
C TRP A 177 -0.36 -14.19 9.17
N SER A 178 -0.49 -15.39 8.60
CA SER A 178 0.37 -15.81 7.48
C SER A 178 0.10 -14.97 6.23
N GLN A 179 -1.17 -14.79 5.83
CA GLN A 179 -1.55 -13.93 4.71
C GLN A 179 -1.14 -12.48 4.94
N ALA A 180 -1.32 -11.96 6.16
CA ALA A 180 -0.98 -10.58 6.48
C ALA A 180 0.53 -10.33 6.47
N LEU A 181 1.34 -11.22 7.04
CA LEU A 181 2.80 -11.05 7.07
C LEU A 181 3.45 -11.33 5.72
N LEU A 182 3.07 -12.43 5.06
CA LEU A 182 3.68 -12.86 3.80
C LEU A 182 3.13 -12.11 2.59
N GLY A 183 1.85 -11.70 2.62
CA GLY A 183 1.22 -10.86 1.62
C GLY A 183 1.41 -9.39 1.94
N ALA A 184 0.47 -8.81 2.68
CA ALA A 184 0.41 -7.37 2.97
C ALA A 184 1.74 -6.81 3.54
N GLY A 185 2.41 -7.56 4.43
CA GLY A 185 3.69 -7.18 5.04
C GLY A 185 4.85 -7.08 4.06
N LEU A 186 4.99 -8.00 3.11
CA LEU A 186 6.04 -7.91 2.09
C LEU A 186 5.77 -6.80 1.07
N GLY A 187 4.53 -6.66 0.60
CA GLY A 187 4.11 -5.49 -0.17
C GLY A 187 4.43 -4.20 0.58
N SER A 188 4.22 -4.21 1.90
CA SER A 188 4.49 -3.07 2.74
C SER A 188 5.97 -2.65 2.76
N ILE A 189 6.88 -3.62 2.76
CA ILE A 189 8.33 -3.37 2.64
C ILE A 189 8.66 -2.72 1.29
N LEU A 190 8.13 -3.23 0.18
CA LEU A 190 8.37 -2.67 -1.15
C LEU A 190 7.91 -1.20 -1.24
N PHE A 191 6.68 -0.91 -0.80
CA PHE A 191 6.13 0.45 -0.84
C PHE A 191 6.89 1.38 0.12
N GLY A 192 7.28 0.87 1.28
CA GLY A 192 8.10 1.62 2.24
C GLY A 192 9.48 2.00 1.70
N LEU A 193 10.17 1.08 1.00
CA LEU A 193 11.43 1.38 0.32
C LEU A 193 11.27 2.44 -0.77
N ALA A 194 10.20 2.35 -1.56
CA ALA A 194 9.85 3.34 -2.57
C ALA A 194 9.60 4.73 -1.95
N ALA A 195 8.89 4.79 -0.82
CA ALA A 195 8.65 6.01 -0.06
C ALA A 195 9.98 6.59 0.46
N LEU A 196 10.78 5.79 1.15
CA LEU A 196 12.05 6.22 1.74
C LEU A 196 12.99 6.80 0.67
N LYS A 197 13.12 6.11 -0.47
CA LYS A 197 13.96 6.56 -1.57
C LYS A 197 13.50 7.86 -2.20
N THR A 198 12.22 7.97 -2.53
CA THR A 198 11.70 9.15 -3.26
C THR A 198 11.40 10.34 -2.36
N LYS A 199 11.48 10.16 -1.04
CA LYS A 199 11.09 11.19 -0.06
C LYS A 199 9.65 11.69 -0.25
N GLY A 200 8.78 10.87 -0.86
CA GLY A 200 7.40 11.22 -1.20
C GLY A 200 6.48 10.01 -1.26
N LEU A 201 5.17 10.26 -1.37
CA LEU A 201 4.15 9.21 -1.40
C LEU A 201 3.73 8.81 -2.83
N ALA A 202 4.07 9.60 -3.86
CA ALA A 202 3.58 9.35 -5.21
C ALA A 202 4.00 8.00 -5.80
N LEU A 203 5.29 7.64 -5.68
CA LEU A 203 5.79 6.35 -6.18
C LEU A 203 5.13 5.15 -5.48
N PRO A 204 5.09 5.07 -4.13
CA PRO A 204 4.41 3.96 -3.46
C PRO A 204 2.91 3.93 -3.71
N ILE A 205 2.21 5.08 -3.81
CA ILE A 205 0.79 5.11 -4.19
C ILE A 205 0.59 4.46 -5.56
N GLY A 206 1.44 4.80 -6.54
CA GLY A 206 1.36 4.22 -7.88
C GLY A 206 1.58 2.71 -7.87
N LEU A 207 2.65 2.24 -7.20
CA LEU A 207 2.96 0.81 -7.05
C LEU A 207 1.80 0.04 -6.42
N HIS A 208 1.26 0.58 -5.33
CA HIS A 208 0.21 -0.06 -4.56
C HIS A 208 -1.12 -0.09 -5.32
N ALA A 209 -1.54 1.05 -5.87
CA ALA A 209 -2.78 1.12 -6.65
C ALA A 209 -2.73 0.17 -7.85
N ALA A 210 -1.61 0.13 -8.57
CA ALA A 210 -1.44 -0.76 -9.71
C ALA A 210 -1.40 -2.24 -9.33
N TRP A 211 -0.78 -2.58 -8.19
CA TRP A 211 -0.82 -3.94 -7.64
C TRP A 211 -2.27 -4.39 -7.43
N ASN A 212 -3.04 -3.58 -6.71
CA ASN A 212 -4.43 -3.89 -6.40
C ASN A 212 -5.31 -3.94 -7.65
N PHE A 213 -5.17 -2.96 -8.54
CA PHE A 213 -5.94 -2.88 -9.78
C PHE A 213 -5.60 -4.02 -10.76
N GLY A 214 -4.33 -4.39 -10.89
CA GLY A 214 -3.89 -5.50 -11.75
C GLY A 214 -4.40 -6.85 -11.24
N GLN A 215 -4.28 -7.11 -9.93
CA GLN A 215 -4.81 -8.33 -9.31
C GLN A 215 -6.33 -8.43 -9.45
N TRP A 216 -7.06 -7.32 -9.24
CA TRP A 216 -8.50 -7.28 -9.51
C TRP A 216 -8.81 -7.53 -10.99
N SER A 217 -8.11 -6.86 -11.92
CA SER A 217 -8.36 -7.00 -13.36
C SER A 217 -8.24 -8.44 -13.85
N LEU A 218 -7.34 -9.22 -13.25
CA LEU A 218 -7.07 -10.62 -13.61
C LEU A 218 -7.88 -11.63 -12.77
N GLY A 219 -8.76 -11.18 -11.87
CA GLY A 219 -9.62 -12.07 -11.07
C GLY A 219 -8.94 -12.68 -9.85
N PHE A 220 -7.84 -12.09 -9.36
CA PHE A 220 -7.09 -12.51 -8.16
C PHE A 220 -7.45 -11.69 -6.91
N LYS A 221 -8.53 -10.92 -6.96
CA LYS A 221 -9.16 -10.29 -5.80
C LYS A 221 -10.61 -10.75 -5.68
N ASN A 222 -11.22 -10.48 -4.53
CA ASN A 222 -12.63 -10.74 -4.29
C ASN A 222 -13.51 -9.91 -5.27
N GLY A 223 -14.55 -10.55 -5.81
CA GLY A 223 -15.46 -9.94 -6.79
C GLY A 223 -15.03 -10.16 -8.25
N ALA A 224 -15.92 -9.82 -9.18
CA ALA A 224 -15.65 -9.99 -10.61
C ALA A 224 -14.66 -8.93 -11.11
N GLY A 225 -13.54 -9.39 -11.66
CA GLY A 225 -12.57 -8.59 -12.38
C GLY A 225 -12.91 -8.47 -13.87
N ILE A 226 -12.08 -7.78 -14.66
CA ILE A 226 -12.18 -7.83 -16.14
C ILE A 226 -12.14 -9.28 -16.63
N TYR A 227 -11.28 -10.07 -16.00
CA TYR A 227 -11.26 -11.53 -16.09
C TYR A 227 -11.59 -12.13 -14.71
N ASN A 228 -12.13 -13.34 -14.73
CA ASN A 228 -12.26 -14.21 -13.57
C ASN A 228 -11.26 -15.35 -13.69
N ALA A 229 -10.51 -15.57 -12.61
CA ALA A 229 -9.65 -16.74 -12.46
C ALA A 229 -10.51 -17.96 -12.12
N VAL A 230 -10.68 -18.88 -13.07
CA VAL A 230 -11.40 -20.13 -12.88
C VAL A 230 -10.39 -21.24 -12.66
N ILE A 231 -10.41 -21.81 -11.46
CA ILE A 231 -9.50 -22.88 -11.05
C ILE A 231 -10.10 -24.23 -11.40
N GLU A 232 -9.28 -25.14 -11.92
CA GLU A 232 -9.66 -26.53 -12.17
C GLU A 232 -9.99 -27.22 -10.85
N LYS A 233 -11.14 -27.91 -10.80
CA LYS A 233 -11.63 -28.57 -9.59
C LYS A 233 -10.62 -29.60 -9.08
N GLY A 234 -10.27 -29.52 -7.80
CA GLY A 234 -9.29 -30.39 -7.14
C GLY A 234 -7.86 -29.83 -7.13
N TYR A 235 -7.60 -28.70 -7.80
CA TYR A 235 -6.30 -28.03 -7.80
C TYR A 235 -6.27 -26.73 -6.99
N GLU A 236 -7.33 -26.41 -6.25
CA GLU A 236 -7.50 -25.14 -5.52
C GLU A 236 -6.33 -24.87 -4.57
N THR A 237 -6.00 -25.84 -3.71
CA THR A 237 -4.88 -25.71 -2.77
C THR A 237 -3.53 -25.55 -3.49
N ARG A 238 -3.33 -26.26 -4.60
CA ARG A 238 -2.08 -26.18 -5.38
C ARG A 238 -1.95 -24.81 -6.04
N VAL A 239 -3.02 -24.30 -6.65
CA VAL A 239 -3.05 -22.99 -7.28
C VAL A 239 -2.85 -21.89 -6.24
N GLU A 240 -3.45 -22.00 -5.05
CA GLU A 240 -3.23 -21.07 -3.94
C GLU A 240 -1.77 -21.07 -3.49
N GLN A 241 -1.17 -22.24 -3.29
CA GLN A 241 0.25 -22.37 -2.90
C GLN A 241 1.19 -21.79 -3.96
N VAL A 242 0.98 -22.13 -5.24
CA VAL A 242 1.76 -21.58 -6.34
C VAL A 242 1.56 -20.07 -6.45
N GLY A 243 0.34 -19.58 -6.21
CA GLY A 243 0.02 -18.16 -6.15
C GLY A 243 0.81 -17.42 -5.09
N MET A 244 0.85 -17.97 -3.87
CA MET A 244 1.65 -17.43 -2.76
C MET A 244 3.15 -17.50 -3.06
N ILE A 245 3.67 -18.63 -3.55
CA ILE A 245 5.10 -18.77 -3.90
C ILE A 245 5.49 -17.76 -4.99
N SER A 246 4.67 -17.63 -6.03
CA SER A 246 4.88 -16.66 -7.12
C SER A 246 4.89 -15.23 -6.59
N TYR A 247 3.97 -14.90 -5.68
CA TYR A 247 3.94 -13.62 -4.99
C TYR A 247 5.24 -13.36 -4.20
N LEU A 248 5.67 -14.32 -3.39
CA LEU A 248 6.88 -14.22 -2.57
C LEU A 248 8.12 -13.99 -3.43
N ILE A 249 8.26 -14.74 -4.53
CA ILE A 249 9.38 -14.60 -5.47
C ILE A 249 9.39 -13.20 -6.09
N ILE A 250 8.25 -12.75 -6.62
CA ILE A 250 8.14 -11.44 -7.27
C ILE A 250 8.42 -10.31 -6.29
N MET A 251 7.87 -10.37 -5.08
CA MET A 251 8.12 -9.37 -4.05
C MET A 251 9.57 -9.37 -3.59
N ALA A 252 10.18 -10.54 -3.36
CA ALA A 252 11.58 -10.64 -2.99
C ALA A 252 12.50 -10.05 -4.07
N LEU A 253 12.27 -10.41 -5.34
CA LEU A 253 13.02 -9.87 -6.47
C LEU A 253 12.83 -8.35 -6.62
N ALA A 254 11.61 -7.85 -6.48
CA ALA A 254 11.31 -6.42 -6.53
C ALA A 254 11.99 -5.66 -5.38
N ILE A 255 11.92 -6.17 -4.15
CA ILE A 255 12.58 -5.60 -2.97
C ILE A 255 14.10 -5.57 -3.18
N LEU A 256 14.70 -6.68 -3.65
CA LEU A 256 16.13 -6.75 -3.93
C LEU A 256 16.54 -5.78 -5.06
N ALA A 257 15.76 -5.69 -6.13
CA ALA A 257 16.00 -4.76 -7.23
C ALA A 257 15.92 -3.31 -6.76
N PHE A 258 14.88 -2.94 -6.01
CA PHE A 258 14.75 -1.61 -5.40
C PHE A 258 15.93 -1.32 -4.47
N HIS A 259 16.27 -2.26 -3.59
CA HIS A 259 17.39 -2.09 -2.67
C HIS A 259 18.71 -1.86 -3.43
N ARG A 260 19.02 -2.67 -4.44
CA ARG A 260 20.26 -2.53 -5.23
C ARG A 260 20.28 -1.26 -6.09
N LEU A 261 19.22 -1.00 -6.83
CA LEU A 261 19.14 0.14 -7.75
C LEU A 261 19.21 1.47 -6.99
N PHE A 262 18.63 1.53 -5.79
CA PHE A 262 18.41 2.79 -5.10
C PHE A 262 19.32 3.04 -3.91
N PHE A 263 19.82 2.01 -3.22
CA PHE A 263 20.66 2.17 -2.04
C PHE A 263 22.14 1.84 -2.29
N LEU A 264 22.47 0.98 -3.27
CA LEU A 264 23.87 0.66 -3.60
C LEU A 264 24.42 1.50 -4.76
N LYS A 265 23.61 1.79 -5.79
CA LYS A 265 24.09 2.51 -6.98
C LYS A 265 24.11 4.04 -6.85
N GLY A 266 23.77 4.62 -5.70
CA GLY A 266 23.81 6.07 -5.50
C GLY A 266 22.95 6.89 -6.49
N THR A 267 21.96 6.27 -7.15
CA THR A 267 21.14 6.93 -8.19
C THR A 267 20.33 8.06 -7.55
N CYS A 268 20.83 9.28 -7.74
CA CYS A 268 20.18 10.49 -7.29
C CYS A 268 19.11 10.83 -8.35
N PHE A 269 17.84 10.55 -8.06
CA PHE A 269 16.79 11.31 -8.72
C PHE A 269 16.90 12.72 -8.15
N SER A 270 17.48 13.64 -8.92
CA SER A 270 17.54 15.05 -8.59
C SER A 270 16.15 15.54 -8.18
N SER A 271 16.10 16.47 -7.24
CA SER A 271 14.93 17.03 -6.56
C SER A 271 13.74 17.39 -7.45
#